data_AF-A0AAV6KLP7-F1
#
_entry.id   AF-A0AAV6KLP7-F1
#
_cell.length_a   1.000
_cell.length_b   1.000
_cell.length_c   1.000
_cell.angle_alpha   90.00
_cell.angle_beta   90.00
_cell.angle_gamma   90.00
#
_symmetry.space_group_name_H-M   'P 1'
#
loop_
_entity.id
_entity.type
_entity.pdbx_description
1 polymer ?
#
loop_
_entity_poly.entity_id
_entity_poly.type
_entity_poly.pdbx_seq_one_letter_code
_entity_poly.pdbx_strand_id
1 'polypeptide(L)'
;MENGMVERWGFRGNEVLCTASAITIRGVLNEVMGNINESDTRPVIPLGHGDPSAFPCFRTTQIADNAVADALRSAKFNGYAPTVGVLPARSALTGLVPAVFVVCLP
;
A
#
# COMPACT_ATOMS: atom_id res chain seq x y z
N MET A 1 -34.15 -37.40 -22.38
CA MET A 1 -33.03 -36.43 -22.35
C MET A 1 -32.93 -35.94 -20.93
N GLU A 2 -31.88 -36.37 -20.24
CA GLU A 2 -31.63 -36.07 -18.83
C GLU A 2 -31.17 -34.62 -18.71
N ASN A 3 -31.93 -33.80 -17.98
CA ASN A 3 -31.53 -32.43 -17.65
C ASN A 3 -30.38 -32.51 -16.64
N GLY A 4 -29.15 -32.59 -17.15
CA GLY A 4 -27.94 -32.52 -16.35
C GLY A 4 -27.88 -31.17 -15.64
N MET A 5 -28.19 -31.17 -14.35
CA MET A 5 -27.98 -30.02 -13.48
C MET A 5 -26.48 -29.74 -13.44
N VAL A 6 -26.05 -28.65 -14.09
CA VAL A 6 -24.67 -28.19 -14.02
C VAL A 6 -24.41 -27.78 -12.56
N GLU A 7 -23.73 -28.63 -11.79
CA GLU A 7 -23.31 -28.30 -10.43
C GLU A 7 -22.41 -27.06 -10.49
N ARG A 8 -22.97 -25.92 -10.11
CA ARG A 8 -22.27 -24.65 -10.10
C ARG A 8 -21.59 -24.52 -8.73
N TRP A 9 -20.27 -24.35 -8.73
CA TRP A 9 -19.45 -24.17 -7.53
C TRP A 9 -20.07 -23.11 -6.60
N GLY A 10 -20.35 -23.49 -5.34
CA GLY A 10 -21.09 -22.67 -4.36
C GLY A 10 -20.34 -21.49 -3.76
N PHE A 11 -19.14 -21.18 -4.27
CA PHE A 11 -18.36 -20.03 -3.85
C PHE A 11 -19.02 -18.76 -4.36
N ARG A 12 -19.56 -17.96 -3.43
CA ARG A 12 -20.13 -16.65 -3.74
C ARG A 12 -19.41 -15.58 -2.94
N GLY A 13 -19.11 -14.47 -3.59
CA GLY A 13 -18.64 -13.26 -2.90
C GLY A 13 -19.74 -12.72 -1.98
N ASN A 14 -19.33 -12.03 -0.92
CA ASN A 14 -20.28 -11.32 -0.07
C ASN A 14 -20.86 -10.14 -0.87
N GLU A 15 -22.16 -10.18 -1.18
CA GLU A 15 -22.83 -9.17 -2.02
C GLU A 15 -22.76 -7.76 -1.42
N VAL A 16 -22.75 -7.63 -0.09
CA VAL A 16 -22.57 -6.35 0.60
C VAL A 16 -21.18 -5.80 0.36
N LEU A 17 -20.13 -6.64 0.45
CA LEU A 17 -18.76 -6.23 0.15
C LEU A 17 -18.59 -5.90 -1.33
N CYS A 18 -19.19 -6.69 -2.23
CA CYS A 18 -19.17 -6.40 -3.67
C CYS A 18 -19.79 -5.02 -3.96
N THR A 19 -20.96 -4.74 -3.39
CA THR A 19 -21.65 -3.46 -3.56
C THR A 19 -20.86 -2.31 -2.95
N ALA A 20 -20.31 -2.48 -1.74
CA ALA A 20 -19.48 -1.47 -1.09
C ALA A 20 -18.19 -1.15 -1.87
N SER A 21 -17.65 -2.13 -2.59
CA SER A 21 -16.46 -1.99 -3.44
C SER A 21 -16.75 -1.55 -4.88
N ALA A 22 -18.01 -1.29 -5.23
CA ALA A 22 -18.43 -1.05 -6.61
C ALA A 22 -17.79 0.21 -7.22
N ILE A 23 -17.46 1.21 -6.40
CA ILE A 23 -16.76 2.43 -6.82
C ILE A 23 -15.42 2.48 -6.11
N THR A 24 -14.35 2.57 -6.88
CA THR A 24 -12.98 2.67 -6.35
C THR A 24 -12.30 3.91 -6.87
N ILE A 25 -11.41 4.50 -6.06
CA ILE A 25 -10.57 5.63 -6.48
C ILE A 25 -9.82 5.29 -7.78
N ARG A 26 -9.28 4.06 -7.87
CA ARG A 26 -8.59 3.58 -9.07
C ARG A 26 -9.51 3.50 -10.30
N GLY A 27 -10.76 3.06 -10.13
CA GLY A 27 -11.74 2.99 -11.20
C GLY A 27 -12.06 4.36 -11.77
N VAL A 28 -12.37 5.33 -10.89
CA VAL A 28 -12.61 6.73 -11.30
C VAL A 28 -11.37 7.34 -11.94
N LEU A 29 -10.17 7.10 -11.38
CA LEU A 29 -8.92 7.60 -11.96
C LEU A 29 -8.69 7.05 -13.38
N ASN A 30 -8.92 5.75 -13.61
CA ASN A 30 -8.78 5.14 -14.92
C ASN A 30 -9.77 5.73 -15.94
N GLU A 31 -11.01 6.00 -15.53
CA GLU A 31 -12.01 6.66 -16.37
C GLU A 31 -11.56 8.07 -16.77
N VAL A 32 -11.10 8.87 -15.81
CA VAL A 32 -10.57 10.22 -16.09
C VAL A 32 -9.37 10.16 -17.05
N MET A 33 -8.44 9.25 -16.81
CA MET A 33 -7.24 9.07 -17.64
C MET A 33 -7.59 8.61 -19.06
N GLY A 34 -8.61 7.77 -19.22
CA GLY A 34 -9.09 7.30 -20.53
C GLY A 34 -9.79 8.38 -21.37
N ASN A 35 -10.15 9.51 -20.77
CA ASN A 35 -10.76 10.66 -21.45
C ASN A 35 -9.72 11.74 -21.85
N ILE A 36 -8.42 11.49 -21.64
CA ILE A 36 -7.36 12.41 -22.06
C ILE A 36 -7.24 12.37 -23.59
N ASN A 37 -7.19 13.56 -24.22
CA ASN A 37 -6.99 13.67 -25.65
C ASN A 37 -5.55 13.28 -26.03
N GLU A 38 -5.39 12.19 -26.78
CA GLU A 38 -4.09 11.70 -27.24
C GLU A 38 -3.35 12.65 -28.20
N SER A 39 -4.07 13.59 -28.84
CA SER A 39 -3.47 14.61 -29.70
C SER A 39 -2.97 15.86 -28.94
N ASP A 40 -3.27 15.97 -27.65
CA ASP A 40 -2.75 17.03 -26.80
C ASP A 40 -1.30 16.72 -26.39
N THR A 41 -0.39 17.65 -26.64
CA THR A 41 1.05 17.48 -26.35
C THR A 41 1.43 17.92 -24.93
N ARG A 42 0.50 18.47 -24.15
CA ARG A 42 0.79 18.90 -22.78
C ARG A 42 1.07 17.68 -21.90
N PRO A 43 2.08 17.73 -21.01
CA PRO A 43 2.36 16.63 -20.11
C PRO A 43 1.21 16.43 -19.12
N VAL A 44 0.85 15.16 -18.90
CA VAL A 44 -0.14 14.79 -17.89
C VAL A 44 0.50 14.84 -16.50
N ILE A 45 -0.18 15.49 -15.55
CA ILE A 45 0.25 15.54 -14.14
C ILE A 45 -0.59 14.54 -13.33
N PRO A 46 -0.02 13.40 -12.89
CA PRO A 46 -0.78 12.34 -12.26
C PRO A 46 -1.04 12.62 -10.77
N LEU A 47 -2.10 13.38 -10.47
CA LEU A 47 -2.48 13.75 -9.09
C LEU A 47 -3.17 12.61 -8.29
N GLY A 48 -3.56 11.53 -8.97
CA GLY A 48 -4.22 10.38 -8.35
C GLY A 48 -3.28 9.31 -7.79
N HIS A 49 -1.96 9.51 -7.83
CA HIS A 49 -1.00 8.55 -7.28
C HIS A 49 -0.97 8.61 -5.75
N GLY A 50 -1.40 7.53 -5.11
CA GLY A 50 -1.27 7.36 -3.64
C GLY A 50 0.09 6.82 -3.20
N ASP A 51 0.89 6.27 -4.12
CA ASP A 51 2.24 5.79 -3.85
C ASP A 51 3.25 6.91 -4.15
N PRO A 52 3.94 7.46 -3.14
CA PRO A 52 4.93 8.51 -3.35
C PRO A 52 6.17 8.00 -4.09
N SER A 53 6.47 6.70 -4.05
CA SER A 53 7.69 6.13 -4.65
C SER A 53 7.71 6.20 -6.19
N ALA A 54 6.55 6.42 -6.81
CA ALA A 54 6.44 6.70 -8.25
C ALA A 54 7.16 8.00 -8.67
N PHE A 55 7.41 8.89 -7.72
CA PHE A 55 8.06 10.17 -7.96
C PHE A 55 9.53 10.12 -7.47
N PRO A 56 10.53 10.33 -8.33
CA PRO A 56 11.95 10.21 -7.95
C PRO A 56 12.42 11.13 -6.83
N CYS A 57 11.68 12.21 -6.55
CA CYS A 57 11.96 13.13 -5.45
C CYS A 57 11.56 12.57 -4.07
N PHE A 58 10.73 11.54 -4.01
CA PHE A 58 10.39 10.84 -2.78
C PHE A 58 11.26 9.59 -2.63
N ARG A 59 12.51 9.80 -2.21
CA ARG A 59 13.41 8.73 -1.80
C ARG A 59 13.42 8.58 -0.29
N THR A 60 13.58 7.34 0.16
CA THR A 60 13.87 7.07 1.56
C THR A 60 15.23 7.67 1.95
N THR A 61 15.46 7.85 3.24
CA THR A 61 16.75 8.31 3.76
C THR A 61 17.80 7.21 3.66
N GLN A 62 19.05 7.59 3.40
CA GLN A 62 20.20 6.66 3.41
C GLN A 62 20.34 5.91 4.73
N ILE A 63 19.88 6.49 5.84
CA ILE A 63 19.88 5.85 7.16
C ILE A 63 19.01 4.58 7.14
N ALA A 64 17.84 4.64 6.50
CA ALA A 64 16.93 3.51 6.40
C ALA A 64 17.50 2.43 5.47
N ASP A 65 18.08 2.82 4.33
CA ASP A 65 18.72 1.89 3.40
C ASP A 65 19.86 1.10 4.07
N ASN A 66 20.74 1.80 4.78
CA ASN A 66 21.84 1.20 5.50
C ASN A 66 21.35 0.26 6.62
N ALA A 67 20.33 0.67 7.38
CA ALA A 67 19.76 -0.16 8.43
C ALA A 67 19.17 -1.49 7.90
N VAL A 68 18.52 -1.45 6.73
CA VAL A 68 18.03 -2.66 6.05
C VAL A 68 19.20 -3.56 5.62
N ALA A 69 20.23 -2.98 5.01
CA ALA A 69 21.42 -3.72 4.59
C ALA A 69 22.14 -4.39 5.77
N ASP A 70 22.27 -3.69 6.89
CA ASP A 70 22.91 -4.22 8.10
C ASP A 70 22.07 -5.30 8.78
N ALA A 71 20.74 -5.13 8.81
CA ALA A 71 19.84 -6.16 9.31
C ALA A 71 19.97 -7.46 8.50
N LEU A 72 20.02 -7.37 7.16
CA LEU A 72 20.22 -8.50 6.25
C LEU A 72 21.59 -9.17 6.47
N ARG A 73 22.68 -8.39 6.49
CA ARG A 73 24.03 -8.92 6.72
C ARG A 73 24.19 -9.57 8.09
N SER A 74 23.45 -9.10 9.10
CA SER A 74 23.54 -9.65 10.44
C SER A 74 23.01 -11.08 10.55
N ALA A 75 22.12 -11.51 9.64
CA ALA A 75 21.38 -12.77 9.70
C ALA A 75 20.57 -13.00 10.99
N LYS A 76 20.41 -11.98 11.85
CA LYS A 76 19.73 -12.08 13.16
C LYS A 76 18.20 -12.04 13.06
N PHE A 77 17.66 -11.57 11.94
CA PHE A 77 16.24 -11.28 11.77
C PHE A 77 15.56 -12.17 10.71
N ASN A 78 16.12 -13.36 10.45
CA ASN A 78 15.63 -14.26 9.39
C ASN A 78 14.50 -15.21 9.84
N GLY A 79 14.19 -15.24 11.13
CA GLY A 79 13.13 -16.07 11.69
C GLY A 79 11.78 -15.35 11.77
N TYR A 80 10.74 -16.08 12.18
CA TYR A 80 9.44 -15.48 12.46
C TYR A 80 9.55 -14.47 13.62
N ALA A 81 9.02 -13.26 13.39
CA ALA A 81 8.78 -12.32 14.47
C ALA A 81 7.52 -12.72 15.27
N PRO A 82 7.41 -12.32 16.55
CA PRO A 82 6.14 -12.38 17.27
C PRO A 82 5.04 -11.64 16.50
N THR A 83 3.77 -12.01 16.71
CA THR A 83 2.60 -11.38 16.04
C THR A 83 2.56 -9.85 16.22
N VAL A 84 3.12 -9.36 17.33
CA VAL A 84 3.23 -7.93 17.66
C VAL A 84 4.55 -7.30 17.20
N GLY A 85 5.35 -7.98 16.37
CA GLY A 85 6.69 -7.57 15.95
C GLY A 85 7.79 -7.91 16.95
N VAL A 86 9.03 -7.46 16.69
CA VAL A 86 10.18 -7.66 17.58
C VAL A 86 10.23 -6.59 18.68
N LEU A 87 10.61 -6.98 19.91
CA LEU A 87 10.63 -6.07 21.06
C LEU A 87 11.52 -4.82 20.82
N PRO A 88 12.75 -4.92 20.27
CA PRO A 88 13.59 -3.76 20.03
C PRO A 88 12.93 -2.71 19.11
N ALA A 89 12.22 -3.15 18.06
CA ALA A 89 11.53 -2.25 17.14
C ALA A 89 10.35 -1.52 17.80
N ARG A 90 9.55 -2.22 18.61
CA ARG A 90 8.44 -1.59 19.35
C ARG A 90 8.93 -0.57 20.37
N SER A 91 9.97 -0.90 21.13
CA SER A 91 10.54 0.00 22.13
C SER A 91 11.15 1.26 21.52
N ALA A 92 11.73 1.16 20.31
CA ALA A 92 12.21 2.33 19.58
C ALA A 92 11.08 3.31 19.20
N LEU A 93 9.92 2.78 18.77
CA LEU A 93 8.75 3.59 18.42
C LEU A 93 8.17 4.33 19.63
N THR A 94 8.13 3.70 20.81
CA THR A 94 7.61 4.36 22.01
C THR A 94 8.43 5.56 22.45
N GLY A 95 9.72 5.66 22.07
CA GLY A 95 10.52 6.86 22.29
C GLY A 95 10.30 7.94 21.22
N LEU A 96 9.94 7.54 19.99
CA LEU A 96 9.76 8.44 18.85
C LEU A 96 8.39 9.13 18.85
N VAL A 97 7.30 8.39 19.09
CA VAL A 97 5.92 8.92 19.08
C VAL A 97 5.70 10.08 20.07
N PRO A 98 6.14 10.01 21.34
CA PRO A 98 6.03 11.16 22.24
C PRO A 98 6.93 12.33 21.79
N ALA A 99 8.10 12.06 21.19
CA ALA A 99 8.99 13.12 20.69
C ALA A 99 8.38 13.87 19.48
N VAL A 100 7.72 13.17 18.56
CA VAL A 100 6.99 13.81 17.44
C VAL A 100 5.84 14.68 17.96
N PHE A 101 5.14 14.25 19.02
CA PHE A 101 4.10 15.06 19.65
C PHE A 101 4.65 16.31 20.35
N VAL A 102 5.83 16.22 20.97
CA VAL A 102 6.51 17.35 21.64
C VAL A 102 7.10 18.34 20.63
N VAL A 103 7.52 17.89 19.44
CA VAL A 103 8.05 18.77 18.37
C VAL A 103 6.94 19.50 17.60
N CYS A 104 5.68 19.05 17.71
CA CYS A 104 4.52 19.65 17.02
C CYS A 104 3.63 20.56 17.90
N LEU A 105 4.02 20.91 19.13
CA LEU A 105 3.36 22.00 19.87
C LEU A 105 4.19 23.30 19.82
N PRO A 106 3.57 24.47 19.53
CA PRO A 106 4.19 25.76 19.79
C PRO A 106 4.40 26.00 21.30
#